data_AF-A0A8H6RGD5-F1
#
_entry.id   AF-A0A8H6RGD5-F1
#
_cell.length_a   1.000
_cell.length_b   1.000
_cell.length_c   1.000
_cell.angle_alpha   90.00
_cell.angle_beta   90.00
_cell.angle_gamma   90.00
#
_symmetry.space_group_name_H-M   'P 1'
#
loop_
_entity.id
_entity.type
_entity.pdbx_description
1 polymer ?
#
loop_
_entity_poly.entity_id
_entity_poly.type
_entity_poly.pdbx_seq_one_letter_code
_entity_poly.pdbx_strand_id
1 'polypeptide(L)' 'MRATIARRAGMPSFPGLYRKNNVPAWQRLHQTHDGVRQWDKGPRAKYMLYPYYASLILGTAASQYMMFRMVFGKKTWI' A
#
# COMPACT_ATOMS: atom_id res chain seq x y z
N MET A 1 -25.77 -51.54 7.89
CA MET A 1 -25.30 -50.14 7.85
C MET A 1 -23.80 -50.10 8.09
N ARG A 2 -23.02 -49.59 7.13
CA ARG A 2 -21.78 -48.83 7.40
C ARG A 2 -21.24 -48.29 6.09
N ALA A 3 -21.31 -46.97 5.97
CA ALA A 3 -20.90 -46.23 4.78
C ALA A 3 -19.41 -46.48 4.49
N THR A 4 -19.15 -47.00 3.30
CA THR A 4 -17.89 -46.92 2.59
C THR A 4 -17.56 -45.44 2.33
N ILE A 5 -16.26 -45.10 2.31
CA ILE A 5 -15.69 -43.83 1.82
C ILE A 5 -15.67 -42.69 2.85
N ALA A 6 -14.66 -42.70 3.72
CA ALA A 6 -14.17 -41.50 4.40
C ALA A 6 -12.78 -41.13 3.88
N ARG A 7 -12.80 -40.30 2.83
CA ARG A 7 -12.02 -39.05 2.74
C ARG A 7 -10.49 -39.16 2.81
N ARG A 8 -9.84 -39.63 1.74
CA ARG A 8 -8.55 -39.06 1.29
C ARG A 8 -8.81 -37.81 0.46
N ALA A 9 -9.42 -36.79 1.05
CA ALA A 9 -9.30 -35.45 0.48
C ALA A 9 -7.94 -34.92 0.96
N GLY A 10 -6.96 -34.82 0.08
CA GLY A 10 -5.71 -34.12 0.40
C GLY A 10 -6.07 -32.75 0.97
N MET A 11 -5.56 -32.42 2.15
CA MET A 11 -5.79 -31.10 2.74
C MET A 11 -5.43 -30.06 1.67
N PRO A 12 -6.31 -29.07 1.40
CA PRO A 12 -5.97 -28.01 0.46
C PRO A 12 -4.67 -27.37 0.93
N SER A 13 -3.71 -27.20 0.02
CA SER A 13 -2.48 -26.48 0.30
C SER A 13 -2.84 -25.06 0.66
N PHE A 14 -2.89 -24.74 1.95
CA PHE A 14 -3.08 -23.37 2.41
C PHE A 14 -1.82 -22.59 2.06
N PRO A 15 -1.90 -21.54 1.21
CA PRO A 15 -0.76 -20.70 0.89
C PRO A 15 -0.34 -19.91 2.13
N GLY A 16 0.45 -20.55 2.99
CA GLY A 16 0.79 -20.04 4.32
C GLY A 16 1.17 -21.10 5.34
N LEU A 17 0.80 -22.38 5.16
CA LEU A 17 1.03 -23.44 6.15
C LEU A 17 2.51 -23.64 6.51
N TYR A 18 3.41 -23.46 5.54
CA TYR A 18 4.87 -23.56 5.71
C TYR A 18 5.58 -22.20 5.61
N ARG A 19 4.84 -21.08 5.56
CA ARG A 19 5.43 -19.75 5.42
C ARG A 19 5.72 -19.19 6.80
N LYS A 20 6.92 -18.61 6.99
CA LYS A 20 7.26 -17.91 8.23
C LYS A 20 6.21 -16.82 8.53
N ASN A 21 5.63 -16.87 9.71
CA ASN A 21 4.70 -15.85 10.18
C ASN A 21 5.46 -14.56 10.53
N ASN A 22 5.25 -13.51 9.74
CA ASN A 22 5.83 -12.19 9.98
C ASN A 22 4.89 -11.23 10.74
N VAL A 23 3.66 -11.64 11.07
CA VAL A 23 2.69 -10.79 11.77
C VAL A 23 3.24 -10.23 13.09
N PRO A 24 3.86 -11.03 13.99
CA PRO A 24 4.43 -10.48 15.22
C PRO A 24 5.57 -9.49 14.97
N ALA A 25 6.34 -9.67 13.88
CA ALA A 25 7.40 -8.73 13.52
C ALA A 25 6.83 -7.37 13.09
N TRP A 26 5.77 -7.38 12.27
CA TRP A 26 5.08 -6.17 11.87
C TRP A 26 4.31 -5.50 13.01
N GLN A 27 3.74 -6.27 13.93
CA GLN A 27 3.11 -5.75 15.14
C GLN A 27 4.12 -4.99 15.99
N ARG A 28 5.29 -5.58 16.28
CA ARG A 28 6.37 -4.88 17.00
C ARG A 28 6.77 -3.58 16.30
N LEU A 29 7.00 -3.62 14.99
CA LEU A 29 7.39 -2.44 14.22
C LEU A 29 6.36 -1.30 14.31
N HIS A 30 5.06 -1.59 14.16
CA HIS A 30 4.04 -0.55 14.15
C HIS A 30 3.62 -0.08 15.54
N GLN A 31 3.69 -0.96 16.54
CA GLN A 31 3.34 -0.65 17.93
C GLN A 31 4.46 0.05 18.71
N THR A 32 5.67 0.15 18.16
CA THR A 32 6.74 0.96 18.76
C THR A 32 6.30 2.42 18.92
N HIS A 33 6.47 3.00 20.11
CA HIS A 33 6.15 4.41 20.39
C HIS A 33 7.32 5.32 20.00
N ASP A 34 7.58 5.41 18.70
CA ASP A 34 8.64 6.21 18.05
C ASP A 34 8.18 7.61 17.63
N GLY A 35 6.91 7.94 17.81
CA GLY A 35 6.30 9.20 17.35
C GLY A 35 6.15 9.31 15.83
N VAL A 36 6.47 8.25 15.08
CA VAL A 36 6.39 8.24 13.61
C VAL A 36 4.97 7.89 13.17
N ARG A 37 4.51 8.53 12.10
CA ARG A 37 3.20 8.23 11.49
C ARG A 37 3.18 6.81 10.95
N GLN A 38 2.02 6.15 11.04
CA GLN A 38 1.85 4.74 10.64
C GLN A 38 2.36 4.42 9.23
N TRP A 39 2.16 5.33 8.27
CA TRP A 39 2.59 5.15 6.88
C TRP A 39 4.10 5.30 6.67
N ASP A 40 4.84 5.90 7.61
CA ASP A 40 6.30 6.12 7.51
C ASP A 40 7.12 5.08 8.31
N LYS A 41 6.47 4.17 9.03
CA LYS A 41 7.15 3.16 9.87
C LYS A 41 7.85 2.06 9.07
N GLY A 42 7.37 1.77 7.86
CA GLY A 42 7.87 0.65 7.07
C GLY A 42 9.30 0.90 6.55
N PRO A 43 10.15 -0.14 6.42
CA PRO A 43 11.51 0.01 5.90
C PRO A 43 11.55 0.52 4.46
N ARG A 44 10.46 0.30 3.70
CA ARG A 44 10.31 0.79 2.32
C ARG A 44 9.41 2.02 2.21
N ALA A 45 8.92 2.55 3.33
CA ALA A 45 7.96 3.65 3.31
C ALA A 45 8.52 4.86 2.56
N LYS A 46 9.73 5.30 2.89
CA LYS A 46 10.39 6.45 2.24
C LYS A 46 10.55 6.27 0.72
N TYR A 47 10.93 5.07 0.29
CA TYR A 47 11.06 4.75 -1.14
C TYR A 47 9.73 4.81 -1.90
N MET A 48 8.61 4.55 -1.23
CA MET A 48 7.27 4.67 -1.83
C MET A 48 6.70 6.09 -1.70
N LEU A 49 6.92 6.73 -0.55
CA LEU A 49 6.34 8.03 -0.23
C LEU A 49 6.97 9.18 -1.01
N TYR A 50 8.29 9.16 -1.26
CA TYR A 50 8.92 10.26 -1.99
C TYR A 50 8.45 10.39 -3.46
N PRO A 51 8.38 9.31 -4.26
CA PRO A 51 7.78 9.39 -5.60
C PRO A 51 6.30 9.80 -5.55
N TYR A 52 5.56 9.36 -4.53
CA TYR A 52 4.17 9.76 -4.33
C TYR A 52 4.05 11.26 -4.05
N TYR A 53 4.85 11.82 -3.13
CA TYR A 53 4.85 13.25 -2.83
C TYR A 53 5.27 14.09 -4.03
N ALA A 54 6.28 13.66 -4.80
CA ALA A 54 6.70 14.33 -6.02
C ALA A 54 5.54 14.38 -7.04
N SER A 55 4.89 13.25 -7.30
CA SER A 55 3.77 13.17 -8.24
C SER A 55 2.58 14.02 -7.79
N LEU A 56 2.27 14.01 -6.49
CA LEU A 56 1.18 14.79 -5.92
C LEU A 56 1.45 16.29 -6.08
N ILE A 57 2.62 16.76 -5.66
CA ILE A 57 2.99 18.18 -5.75
C ILE A 57 2.99 18.65 -7.20
N LEU A 58 3.61 17.89 -8.11
CA LEU A 58 3.67 18.24 -9.52
C LEU A 58 2.27 18.27 -10.16
N GLY A 59 1.44 17.26 -9.89
CA GLY A 59 0.06 17.20 -10.43
C GLY A 59 -0.81 18.33 -9.89
N THR A 60 -0.73 18.62 -8.59
CA THR A 60 -1.47 19.74 -7.98
C THR A 60 -0.99 21.09 -8.53
N ALA A 61 0.31 21.32 -8.63
CA ALA A 61 0.85 22.56 -9.19
C ALA A 61 0.44 22.75 -10.66
N ALA A 62 0.53 21.69 -11.48
CA ALA A 62 0.14 21.72 -12.88
C ALA A 62 -1.37 22.00 -13.06
N SER A 63 -2.22 21.36 -12.26
CA SER A 63 -3.67 21.60 -12.31
C SER A 63 -4.05 23.02 -11.89
N GLN A 64 -3.46 23.54 -10.81
CA GLN A 64 -3.67 24.92 -10.39
C GLN A 64 -3.18 25.93 -11.45
N TYR A 65 -2.00 25.70 -12.03
CA TYR A 65 -1.49 26.53 -13.12
C TYR A 65 -2.47 26.60 -14.30
N MET A 66 -2.97 25.45 -14.75
CA MET A 66 -3.95 25.41 -15.85
C MET A 66 -5.29 26.06 -15.46
N MET A 67 -5.74 25.90 -14.22
CA MET A 67 -6.92 26.61 -13.72
C MET A 67 -6.76 28.13 -13.81
N PHE A 68 -5.65 28.68 -13.31
CA PHE A 68 -5.39 30.12 -13.41
C PHE A 68 -5.32 30.59 -14.87
N ARG A 69 -4.67 29.83 -15.74
CA ARG A 69 -4.58 30.14 -17.16
C ARG A 69 -5.95 30.16 -17.84
N MET A 70 -6.85 29.23 -17.51
CA MET A 70 -8.22 29.21 -18.02
C MET A 70 -9.03 30.44 -17.59
N VAL A 71 -8.83 30.92 -16.35
CA VAL A 71 -9.45 32.18 -15.88
C VAL A 71 -9.01 33.37 -16.75
N PHE A 72 -7.75 33.39 -17.21
CA PHE A 72 -7.23 34.40 -18.14
C PHE A 72 -7.46 34.08 -19.64
N GLY A 73 -8.31 33.11 -19.95
CA GLY A 73 -8.66 32.74 -21.33
C GLY A 73 -7.57 31.95 -22.10
N LYS A 74 -6.50 31.52 -21.43
CA LYS A 74 -5.43 30.71 -22.02
C LYS A 74 -5.77 29.23 -21.86
N LYS A 75 -5.99 28.54 -22.99
CA LYS A 75 -6.49 27.14 -23.02
C LYS A 75 -5.40 26.07 -23.00
N THR A 76 -4.14 26.46 -23.22
CA THR A 76 -2.99 25.57 -23.37
C THR A 76 -1.88 25.90 -22.38
N TRP A 77 -0.95 24.94 -22.22
CA TRP A 77 0.23 25.09 -21.38
C TRP A 77 1.16 26.24 -21.80
N ILE A 78 1.23 26.50 -23.12
CA ILE A 78 1.93 27.62 -23.76
C ILE A 78 0.96 28.80 -23.91
#